data_AF-A0A7X9E498-F1
#
_entry.id   AF-A0A7X9E498-F1
#
_cell.length_a   1.000
_cell.length_b   1.000
_cell.length_c   1.000
_cell.angle_alpha   90.00
_cell.angle_beta   90.00
_cell.angle_gamma   90.00
#
_symmetry.space_group_name_H-M   'P 1'
#
loop_
_entity.id
_entity.type
_entity.pdbx_description
1 polymer ?
#
loop_
_entity_poly.entity_id
_entity_poly.type
_entity_poly.pdbx_seq_one_letter_code
_entity_poly.pdbx_strand_id
1 'polypeptide(L)'
;YRKLFPALITDWRKNWKQGDFPFLFVQLANFMEAKDQPSESNWALLRESQLKSLSVINTGMAVIIDIGEWNDIHPLNKKDVGKRLALAARKLAYKEKNIVYSGPIYKSMRIKGNTIELSFNHAGSGLIAKGGELKQFSIAGSDKKFVWANAIIVKNKVVVWSDQIQNPIAVRYAWADNPEGANLYNKEGLPASPFRTDDFEK
;
A
#
# COMPACT_ATOMS: atom_id res chain seq x y z
N TYR A 1 -1.19 -16.91 3.45
CA TYR A 1 -0.30 -15.94 4.14
C TYR A 1 -1.02 -15.12 5.23
N ARG A 2 -2.20 -14.54 4.97
CA ARG A 2 -2.95 -13.67 5.91
C ARG A 2 -3.11 -14.19 7.35
N LYS A 3 -3.25 -15.50 7.56
CA LYS A 3 -3.30 -16.11 8.90
C LYS A 3 -1.91 -16.52 9.43
N LEU A 4 -1.06 -17.05 8.55
CA LEU A 4 0.22 -17.64 8.92
C LEU A 4 1.25 -16.61 9.41
N PHE A 5 1.32 -15.43 8.79
CA PHE A 5 2.35 -14.45 9.17
C PHE A 5 2.07 -13.81 10.55
N PRO A 6 0.83 -13.38 10.87
CA PRO A 6 0.49 -13.02 12.25
C PRO A 6 0.72 -14.15 13.27
N ALA A 7 0.43 -15.40 12.89
CA ALA A 7 0.69 -16.56 13.76
C ALA A 7 2.19 -16.74 14.04
N LEU A 8 3.05 -16.58 13.03
CA LEU A 8 4.51 -16.61 13.20
C LEU A 8 4.99 -15.54 14.18
N ILE A 9 4.53 -14.29 14.03
CA ILE A 9 4.89 -13.19 14.93
C ILE A 9 4.49 -13.53 16.37
N THR A 10 3.26 -14.04 16.55
CA THR A 10 2.72 -14.42 17.85
C THR A 10 3.50 -15.58 18.47
N ASP A 11 3.82 -16.60 17.67
CA ASP A 11 4.57 -17.77 18.10
C ASP A 11 6.00 -17.41 18.52
N TRP A 12 6.69 -16.55 17.75
CA TRP A 12 8.03 -16.08 18.12
C TRP A 12 8.02 -15.33 19.45
N ARG A 13 7.03 -14.43 19.67
CA ARG A 13 6.88 -13.72 20.95
C ARG A 13 6.62 -14.66 22.11
N LYS A 14 5.77 -15.68 21.91
CA LYS A 14 5.49 -16.72 22.91
C LYS A 14 6.75 -17.50 23.28
N ASN A 15 7.53 -17.91 22.29
CA ASN A 15 8.73 -18.72 22.50
C ASN A 15 9.87 -17.91 23.14
N TRP A 16 10.05 -16.65 22.73
CA TRP A 16 11.13 -15.80 23.24
C TRP A 16 10.85 -15.24 24.64
N LYS A 17 9.57 -15.16 25.05
CA LYS A 17 9.15 -14.65 26.37
C LYS A 17 9.68 -13.24 26.68
N GLN A 18 9.78 -12.39 25.66
CA GLN A 18 10.22 -10.98 25.76
C GLN A 18 9.09 -9.98 25.50
N GLY A 19 7.84 -10.39 25.79
CA GLY A 19 6.64 -9.59 25.52
C GLY A 19 6.45 -9.30 24.03
N ASP A 20 5.77 -8.18 23.74
CA ASP A 20 5.51 -7.73 22.38
C ASP A 20 6.68 -6.94 21.81
N PHE A 21 7.84 -7.56 21.62
CA PHE A 21 8.99 -6.87 21.03
C PHE A 21 8.67 -6.32 19.63
N PRO A 22 9.30 -5.20 19.21
CA PRO A 22 9.08 -4.62 17.89
C PRO A 22 9.37 -5.64 16.78
N PHE A 23 8.40 -5.88 15.90
CA PHE A 23 8.55 -6.80 14.78
C PHE A 23 8.44 -6.03 13.47
N LEU A 24 9.56 -5.89 12.75
CA LEU A 24 9.63 -5.12 11.51
C LEU A 24 9.75 -6.04 10.30
N PHE A 25 9.02 -5.75 9.24
CA PHE A 25 9.05 -6.55 8.02
C PHE A 25 8.93 -5.68 6.77
N VAL A 26 9.17 -6.29 5.61
CA VAL A 26 9.20 -5.62 4.31
C VAL A 26 8.04 -6.15 3.46
N GLN A 27 7.23 -5.26 2.90
CA GLN A 27 6.22 -5.63 1.90
C GLN A 27 6.92 -6.03 0.60
N LEU A 28 6.39 -7.00 -0.16
CA LEU A 28 7.04 -7.38 -1.43
C LEU A 28 7.11 -6.20 -2.41
N ALA A 29 8.25 -6.09 -3.11
CA ALA A 29 8.45 -5.14 -4.18
C ALA A 29 7.61 -5.48 -5.42
N ASN A 30 7.55 -4.56 -6.38
CA ASN A 30 7.13 -4.85 -7.76
C ASN A 30 8.04 -5.92 -8.39
N PHE A 31 7.43 -6.81 -9.17
CA PHE A 31 8.11 -7.91 -9.86
C PHE A 31 7.26 -8.36 -11.05
N MET A 32 7.90 -8.91 -12.09
CA MET A 32 7.31 -9.29 -13.40
C MET A 32 7.02 -8.11 -14.33
N GLU A 33 6.68 -8.41 -15.58
CA GLU A 33 6.25 -7.42 -16.56
C GLU A 33 5.01 -6.67 -16.09
N ALA A 34 4.96 -5.37 -16.39
CA ALA A 34 3.77 -4.57 -16.19
C ALA A 34 2.66 -5.04 -17.15
N LYS A 35 1.40 -4.85 -16.73
CA LYS A 35 0.24 -5.16 -17.56
C LYS A 35 -0.47 -3.88 -17.96
N ASP A 36 -0.91 -3.83 -19.21
CA ASP A 36 -1.60 -2.66 -19.77
C ASP A 36 -3.01 -2.48 -19.22
N GLN A 37 -3.64 -3.52 -18.68
CA GLN A 37 -5.01 -3.49 -18.18
C GLN A 37 -5.07 -3.90 -16.70
N PRO A 38 -6.01 -3.34 -15.91
CA PRO A 38 -6.24 -3.80 -14.55
C PRO A 38 -6.59 -5.28 -14.55
N SER A 39 -5.88 -6.07 -13.75
CA SER A 39 -6.11 -7.51 -13.65
C SER A 39 -6.03 -7.99 -12.20
N GLU A 40 -6.53 -9.19 -11.97
CA GLU A 40 -6.23 -9.90 -10.71
C GLU A 40 -4.74 -10.15 -10.56
N SER A 41 -4.24 -10.09 -9.32
CA SER A 41 -2.83 -10.30 -8.98
C SER A 41 -2.70 -11.04 -7.65
N ASN A 42 -2.10 -12.24 -7.71
CA ASN A 42 -1.75 -12.99 -6.50
C ASN A 42 -0.64 -12.28 -5.71
N TRP A 43 0.22 -11.54 -6.39
CA TRP A 43 1.29 -10.77 -5.77
C TRP A 43 0.74 -9.58 -4.98
N ALA A 44 -0.24 -8.85 -5.53
CA ALA A 44 -0.97 -7.80 -4.83
C ALA A 44 -1.74 -8.35 -3.62
N LEU A 45 -2.39 -9.51 -3.73
CA LEU A 45 -3.04 -10.20 -2.60
C LEU A 45 -2.05 -10.58 -1.49
N LEU A 46 -0.83 -10.97 -1.86
CA LEU A 46 0.23 -11.26 -0.90
C LEU A 46 0.70 -9.99 -0.20
N ARG A 47 0.90 -8.88 -0.94
CA ARG A 47 1.18 -7.56 -0.35
C ARG A 47 0.07 -7.08 0.59
N GLU A 48 -1.19 -7.29 0.22
CA GLU A 48 -2.34 -6.97 1.08
C GLU A 48 -2.30 -7.82 2.37
N SER A 49 -1.91 -9.09 2.26
CA SER A 49 -1.75 -9.97 3.42
C SER A 49 -0.61 -9.52 4.35
N GLN A 50 0.50 -9.01 3.79
CA GLN A 50 1.57 -8.38 4.56
C GLN A 50 1.09 -7.10 5.25
N LEU A 51 0.39 -6.22 4.53
CA LEU A 51 -0.20 -4.99 5.08
C LEU A 51 -1.14 -5.30 6.25
N LYS A 52 -2.03 -6.28 6.10
CA LYS A 52 -2.98 -6.67 7.16
C LYS A 52 -2.30 -7.25 8.40
N SER A 53 -1.05 -7.67 8.30
CA SER A 53 -0.27 -8.12 9.47
C SER A 53 0.11 -6.97 10.40
N LEU A 54 -0.03 -5.71 9.97
CA LEU A 54 0.06 -4.52 10.84
C LEU A 54 -1.03 -4.45 11.92
N SER A 55 -2.06 -5.30 11.85
CA SER A 55 -3.04 -5.44 12.93
C SER A 55 -2.46 -6.08 14.20
N VAL A 56 -1.32 -6.76 14.10
CA VAL A 56 -0.59 -7.28 15.26
C VAL A 56 0.15 -6.14 15.94
N ILE A 57 0.03 -6.03 17.27
CA ILE A 57 0.62 -4.92 18.03
C ILE A 57 2.15 -4.86 17.88
N ASN A 58 2.69 -3.64 17.95
CA ASN A 58 4.13 -3.36 17.87
C ASN A 58 4.80 -3.94 16.61
N THR A 59 4.08 -3.90 15.48
CA THR A 59 4.61 -4.27 14.17
C THR A 59 4.80 -3.04 13.28
N GLY A 60 5.80 -3.12 12.40
CA GLY A 60 6.08 -2.07 11.41
C GLY A 60 6.41 -2.68 10.06
N MET A 61 5.99 -2.00 8.98
CA MET A 61 6.19 -2.47 7.62
C MET A 61 6.85 -1.39 6.77
N ALA A 62 7.94 -1.76 6.08
CA ALA A 62 8.48 -0.96 4.99
C ALA A 62 7.76 -1.32 3.68
N VAL A 63 7.04 -0.35 3.09
CA VAL A 63 6.53 -0.47 1.72
C VAL A 63 7.71 -0.27 0.76
N ILE A 64 7.89 -1.15 -0.22
CA ILE A 64 8.99 -1.08 -1.20
C ILE A 64 8.50 -1.34 -2.63
N ILE A 65 7.26 -0.96 -2.91
CA ILE A 65 6.60 -1.15 -4.21
C ILE A 65 7.31 -0.47 -5.39
N ASP A 66 8.18 0.49 -5.10
CA ASP A 66 8.92 1.35 -6.03
C ASP A 66 10.41 0.98 -6.17
N ILE A 67 10.86 -0.08 -5.49
CA ILE A 67 12.29 -0.42 -5.36
C ILE A 67 12.66 -1.70 -6.14
N GLY A 68 11.70 -2.48 -6.61
CA GLY A 68 11.95 -3.72 -7.34
C GLY A 68 12.11 -3.54 -8.84
N GLU A 69 12.65 -4.57 -9.47
CA GLU A 69 12.88 -4.67 -10.90
C GLU A 69 11.92 -5.70 -11.50
N TRP A 70 11.46 -5.45 -12.72
CA TRP A 70 10.50 -6.32 -13.39
C TRP A 70 11.09 -7.72 -13.69
N ASN A 71 12.40 -7.80 -13.90
CA ASN A 71 13.13 -8.99 -14.33
C ASN A 71 13.98 -9.66 -13.23
N ASP A 72 14.02 -9.10 -12.00
CA ASP A 72 14.70 -9.72 -10.86
C ASP A 72 13.84 -9.59 -9.60
N ILE A 73 13.62 -10.72 -8.93
CA ILE A 73 12.88 -10.77 -7.66
C ILE A 73 13.72 -10.19 -6.49
N HIS A 74 14.99 -9.89 -6.70
CA HIS A 74 15.92 -9.37 -5.70
C HIS A 74 16.26 -7.88 -5.93
N PRO A 75 15.53 -6.94 -5.29
CA PRO A 75 15.80 -5.51 -5.41
C PRO A 75 17.26 -5.10 -5.20
N LEU A 76 17.86 -4.39 -6.15
CA LEU A 76 19.25 -3.93 -6.03
C LEU A 76 19.38 -2.82 -4.99
N ASN A 77 18.39 -1.92 -4.90
CA ASN A 77 18.38 -0.85 -3.92
C ASN A 77 17.94 -1.32 -2.52
N LYS A 78 18.79 -2.15 -1.88
CA LYS A 78 18.61 -2.59 -0.48
C LYS A 78 18.78 -1.44 0.52
N LYS A 79 19.51 -0.38 0.13
CA LYS A 79 19.81 0.76 1.01
C LYS A 79 18.53 1.48 1.44
N ASP A 80 17.62 1.75 0.51
CA ASP A 80 16.38 2.43 0.85
C ASP A 80 15.37 1.53 1.59
N VAL A 81 15.41 0.21 1.36
CA VAL A 81 14.70 -0.76 2.22
C VAL A 81 15.16 -0.63 3.68
N GLY A 82 16.48 -0.62 3.90
CA GLY A 82 17.08 -0.43 5.23
C GLY A 82 16.70 0.90 5.88
N LYS A 83 16.74 2.01 5.12
CA LYS A 83 16.32 3.33 5.63
C LYS A 83 14.85 3.34 6.07
N ARG A 84 13.96 2.71 5.30
CA ARG A 84 12.52 2.63 5.64
C ARG A 84 12.27 1.79 6.88
N LEU A 85 12.97 0.66 7.03
CA LEU A 85 12.94 -0.13 8.26
C LEU A 85 13.51 0.63 9.46
N ALA A 86 14.57 1.41 9.27
CA ALA A 86 15.15 2.23 10.33
C ALA A 86 14.15 3.29 10.85
N LEU A 87 13.34 3.90 9.97
CA LEU A 87 12.26 4.79 10.41
C LEU A 87 11.22 4.06 11.27
N ALA A 88 10.82 2.85 10.87
CA ALA A 88 9.90 2.03 11.64
C ALA A 88 10.50 1.62 13.00
N ALA A 89 11.79 1.30 13.04
CA ALA A 89 12.53 1.00 14.28
C ALA A 89 12.56 2.21 15.22
N ARG A 90 12.91 3.40 14.71
CA ARG A 90 12.90 4.65 15.48
C ARG A 90 11.54 4.92 16.12
N LYS A 91 10.46 4.70 15.38
CA LYS A 91 9.09 4.84 15.90
C LYS A 91 8.76 3.79 16.96
N LEU A 92 9.00 2.50 16.68
CA LEU A 92 8.43 1.40 17.45
C LEU A 92 9.35 0.88 18.55
N ALA A 93 10.64 0.76 18.28
CA ALA A 93 11.63 0.30 19.25
C ALA A 93 12.10 1.44 20.13
N TYR A 94 12.48 2.58 19.52
CA TYR A 94 13.04 3.73 20.24
C TYR A 94 11.99 4.74 20.72
N LYS A 95 10.71 4.51 20.40
CA LYS A 95 9.56 5.34 20.82
C LYS A 95 9.73 6.83 20.48
N GLU A 96 10.46 7.13 19.40
CA GLU A 96 10.67 8.50 18.96
C GLU A 96 9.33 9.16 18.62
N LYS A 97 9.11 10.34 19.22
CA LYS A 97 7.90 11.14 19.00
C LYS A 97 8.06 11.96 17.73
N ASN A 98 6.94 12.26 17.07
CA ASN A 98 6.88 13.16 15.91
C ASN A 98 7.68 12.73 14.66
N ILE A 99 7.97 11.43 14.51
CA ILE A 99 8.58 10.87 13.29
C ILE A 99 7.53 10.31 12.32
N VAL A 100 7.66 10.65 11.04
CA VAL A 100 6.92 10.00 9.94
C VAL A 100 7.70 8.75 9.52
N TYR A 101 7.10 7.57 9.73
CA TYR A 101 7.78 6.28 9.55
C TYR A 101 7.16 5.38 8.49
N SER A 102 6.01 5.77 7.95
CA SER A 102 5.27 5.01 6.95
C SER A 102 4.69 5.96 5.91
N GLY A 103 4.51 5.45 4.69
CA GLY A 103 3.77 6.15 3.63
C GLY A 103 2.26 5.95 3.79
N PRO A 104 1.46 6.55 2.89
CA PRO A 104 0.01 6.49 2.99
C PRO A 104 -0.53 5.06 3.05
N ILE A 105 -1.41 4.79 4.00
CA ILE A 105 -2.15 3.51 4.10
C ILE A 105 -3.64 3.84 3.98
N TYR A 106 -4.32 3.19 3.03
CA TYR A 106 -5.76 3.36 2.83
C TYR A 106 -6.52 3.20 4.14
N LYS A 107 -7.43 4.13 4.41
CA LYS A 107 -8.25 4.16 5.62
C LYS A 107 -9.73 3.94 5.29
N SER A 108 -10.26 4.73 4.37
CA SER A 108 -11.69 4.67 4.02
C SER A 108 -11.95 5.30 2.66
N MET A 109 -13.11 4.98 2.10
CA MET A 109 -13.64 5.63 0.91
C MET A 109 -15.01 6.26 1.17
N ARG A 110 -15.39 7.24 0.35
CA ARG A 110 -16.73 7.82 0.29
C ARG A 110 -17.09 8.07 -1.17
N ILE A 111 -18.22 7.52 -1.61
CA ILE A 111 -18.78 7.78 -2.95
C ILE A 111 -19.46 9.16 -2.94
N LYS A 112 -19.22 9.95 -3.98
CA LYS A 112 -19.84 11.25 -4.24
C LYS A 112 -20.19 11.38 -5.72
N GLY A 113 -21.45 11.15 -6.06
CA GLY A 113 -21.88 11.08 -7.45
C GLY A 113 -21.11 10.00 -8.19
N ASN A 114 -20.43 10.36 -9.28
CA ASN A 114 -19.59 9.49 -10.09
C ASN A 114 -18.12 9.43 -9.65
N THR A 115 -17.78 9.91 -8.45
CA THR A 115 -16.40 9.93 -7.93
C THR A 115 -16.29 9.18 -6.60
N ILE A 116 -15.10 8.68 -6.29
CA ILE A 116 -14.75 8.10 -5.00
C ILE A 116 -13.65 8.92 -4.34
N GLU A 117 -13.95 9.46 -3.15
CA GLU A 117 -12.96 10.11 -2.29
C GLU A 117 -12.31 9.09 -1.35
N LEU A 118 -10.98 9.01 -1.38
CA LEU A 118 -10.17 8.14 -0.54
C LEU A 118 -9.45 8.92 0.55
N SER A 119 -9.40 8.36 1.75
CA SER A 119 -8.64 8.88 2.88
C SER A 119 -7.56 7.90 3.33
N PHE A 120 -6.49 8.43 3.92
CA PHE A 120 -5.29 7.68 4.26
C PHE A 120 -4.84 7.98 5.68
N ASN A 121 -4.41 6.93 6.38
CA ASN A 121 -3.49 7.08 7.51
C ASN A 121 -2.08 7.34 6.97
N HIS A 122 -1.16 7.80 7.83
CA HIS A 122 0.25 8.00 7.48
C HIS A 122 0.49 8.93 6.28
N ALA A 123 -0.40 9.90 6.07
CA ALA A 123 -0.22 10.95 5.06
C ALA A 123 0.92 11.93 5.39
N GLY A 124 1.55 11.83 6.56
CA GLY A 124 2.62 12.73 6.99
C GLY A 124 2.17 14.20 6.97
N SER A 125 3.00 15.07 6.39
CA SER A 125 2.67 16.48 6.13
C SER A 125 1.81 16.71 4.88
N GLY A 126 1.41 15.64 4.18
CA GLY A 126 0.45 15.67 3.08
C GLY A 126 0.73 14.62 2.01
N LEU A 127 -0.27 14.35 1.18
CA LEU A 127 -0.12 13.51 -0.01
C LEU A 127 0.54 14.27 -1.16
N ILE A 128 1.32 13.56 -1.97
CA ILE A 128 1.88 14.03 -3.25
C ILE A 128 1.79 12.96 -4.33
N ALA A 129 1.71 13.40 -5.58
CA ALA A 129 1.95 12.57 -6.75
C ALA A 129 3.40 12.78 -7.19
N LYS A 130 4.21 11.74 -7.14
CA LYS A 130 5.64 11.82 -7.49
C LYS A 130 5.78 11.77 -9.01
N GLY A 131 6.34 12.83 -9.61
CA GLY A 131 6.65 12.84 -11.04
C GLY A 131 5.46 13.03 -11.98
N GLY A 132 4.40 13.75 -11.55
CA GLY A 132 3.29 14.17 -12.42
C GLY A 132 1.91 13.80 -11.88
N GLU A 133 0.98 13.50 -12.79
CA GLU A 133 -0.39 13.07 -12.47
C GLU A 133 -0.40 11.72 -11.74
N LEU A 134 -1.41 11.46 -10.90
CA LEU A 134 -1.55 10.19 -10.22
C LEU A 134 -1.83 9.06 -11.22
N LYS A 135 -1.14 7.94 -11.04
CA LYS A 135 -1.26 6.73 -11.86
C LYS A 135 -1.64 5.52 -11.01
N GLN A 136 -1.91 4.40 -11.69
CA GLN A 136 -2.16 3.10 -11.08
C GLN A 136 -3.41 3.05 -10.19
N PHE A 137 -4.42 3.86 -10.49
CA PHE A 137 -5.76 3.74 -9.91
C PHE A 137 -6.69 3.06 -10.92
N SER A 138 -7.44 2.05 -10.47
CA SER A 138 -8.54 1.47 -11.23
C SER A 138 -9.83 1.55 -10.44
N ILE A 139 -10.95 1.65 -11.17
CA ILE A 139 -12.29 1.86 -10.61
C ILE A 139 -13.27 0.91 -11.27
N ALA A 140 -14.25 0.43 -10.50
CA ALA A 140 -15.27 -0.48 -10.98
C ALA A 140 -16.68 -0.06 -10.53
N GLY A 141 -17.66 -0.33 -11.37
CA GLY A 141 -19.09 -0.27 -11.03
C GLY A 141 -19.60 -1.61 -10.47
N SER A 142 -20.92 -1.76 -10.43
CA SER A 142 -21.59 -2.98 -9.91
C SER A 142 -21.30 -4.25 -10.70
N ASP A 143 -20.85 -4.12 -11.94
CA ASP A 143 -20.41 -5.24 -12.78
C ASP A 143 -19.03 -5.81 -12.39
N LYS A 144 -18.36 -5.17 -11.42
CA LYS A 144 -17.05 -5.53 -10.87
C LYS A 144 -15.91 -5.52 -11.90
N LYS A 145 -16.12 -4.91 -13.06
CA LYS A 145 -15.08 -4.76 -14.10
C LYS A 145 -14.26 -3.51 -13.83
N PHE A 146 -12.99 -3.71 -13.52
CA PHE A 146 -12.07 -2.62 -13.27
C PHE A 146 -11.55 -2.02 -14.58
N VAL A 147 -11.65 -0.71 -14.71
CA VAL A 147 -11.00 0.09 -15.76
C VAL A 147 -10.01 1.05 -15.12
N TRP A 148 -9.04 1.53 -15.89
CA TRP A 148 -8.17 2.61 -15.41
C TRP A 148 -8.99 3.86 -15.09
N ALA A 149 -8.56 4.57 -14.07
CA ALA A 149 -9.24 5.73 -13.52
C ALA A 149 -8.32 6.96 -13.52
N ASN A 150 -8.94 8.12 -13.68
CA ASN A 150 -8.30 9.39 -13.36
C ASN A 150 -8.26 9.56 -11.84
N ALA A 151 -7.20 10.19 -11.34
CA ALA A 151 -7.07 10.47 -9.93
C ALA A 151 -6.37 11.82 -9.69
N ILE A 152 -6.84 12.58 -8.71
CA ILE A 152 -6.22 13.84 -8.27
C ILE A 152 -6.16 13.93 -6.76
N ILE A 153 -5.18 14.68 -6.25
CA ILE A 153 -5.10 15.02 -4.82
C ILE A 153 -5.86 16.32 -4.60
N VAL A 154 -6.93 16.26 -3.82
CA VAL A 154 -7.66 17.45 -3.37
C VAL A 154 -7.48 17.56 -1.85
N LYS A 155 -6.73 18.58 -1.43
CA LYS A 155 -6.27 18.74 -0.04
C LYS A 155 -5.44 17.52 0.38
N ASN A 156 -5.99 16.68 1.27
CA ASN A 156 -5.31 15.47 1.78
C ASN A 156 -6.10 14.19 1.49
N LYS A 157 -6.87 14.19 0.40
CA LYS A 157 -7.63 13.06 -0.12
C LYS A 157 -7.26 12.81 -1.57
N VAL A 158 -7.46 11.58 -2.02
CA VAL A 158 -7.41 11.26 -3.45
C VAL A 158 -8.85 11.14 -3.95
N VAL A 159 -9.18 11.85 -5.03
CA VAL A 159 -10.48 11.74 -5.72
C VAL A 159 -10.25 10.94 -6.99
N VAL A 160 -11.02 9.87 -7.17
CA VAL A 160 -10.87 8.90 -8.28
C VAL A 160 -12.17 8.83 -9.08
N TRP A 161 -12.08 8.83 -10.40
CA TRP A 161 -13.22 8.73 -11.30
C TRP A 161 -12.84 8.13 -12.66
N SER A 162 -13.84 7.71 -13.43
CA SER A 162 -13.68 7.32 -14.83
C SER A 162 -14.92 7.72 -15.62
N ASP A 163 -14.74 8.28 -16.82
CA ASP A 163 -15.86 8.66 -17.69
C ASP A 163 -16.70 7.43 -18.12
N GLN A 164 -16.09 6.24 -18.05
CA GLN A 164 -16.73 4.96 -18.35
C GLN A 164 -17.60 4.43 -17.19
N ILE A 165 -17.38 4.90 -15.96
CA ILE A 165 -18.04 4.38 -14.75
C ILE A 165 -18.86 5.48 -14.07
N GLN A 166 -20.16 5.50 -14.36
CA GLN A 166 -21.08 6.51 -13.80
C GLN A 166 -21.46 6.23 -12.33
N ASN A 167 -21.53 4.96 -11.92
CA ASN A 167 -21.89 4.54 -10.57
C ASN A 167 -20.77 3.69 -9.96
N PRO A 168 -19.65 4.30 -9.54
CA PRO A 168 -18.52 3.55 -9.02
C PRO A 168 -18.80 3.00 -7.63
N ILE A 169 -18.32 1.78 -7.36
CA ILE A 169 -18.46 1.11 -6.05
C ILE A 169 -17.12 0.69 -5.44
N ALA A 170 -16.05 0.62 -6.25
CA ALA A 170 -14.77 0.15 -5.78
C ALA A 170 -13.60 0.84 -6.49
N VAL A 171 -12.49 1.01 -5.76
CA VAL A 171 -11.19 1.49 -6.26
C VAL A 171 -10.10 0.51 -5.85
N ARG A 172 -9.11 0.34 -6.72
CA ARG A 172 -7.83 -0.31 -6.41
C ARG A 172 -6.69 0.63 -6.75
N TYR A 173 -5.61 0.57 -5.97
CA TYR A 173 -4.37 1.28 -6.22
C TYR A 173 -3.21 0.31 -6.25
N ALA A 174 -2.38 0.42 -7.30
CA ALA A 174 -1.18 -0.39 -7.49
C ALA A 174 -1.44 -1.91 -7.35
N TRP A 175 -2.63 -2.36 -7.77
CA TRP A 175 -3.09 -3.75 -7.66
C TRP A 175 -2.63 -4.58 -8.86
N ALA A 176 -1.33 -4.81 -8.94
CA ALA A 176 -0.69 -5.60 -9.99
C ALA A 176 0.59 -6.27 -9.45
N ASP A 177 1.13 -7.23 -10.20
CA ASP A 177 2.42 -7.84 -9.90
C ASP A 177 3.53 -6.76 -9.96
N ASN A 178 3.54 -6.01 -11.06
CA ASN A 178 4.34 -4.80 -11.24
C ASN A 178 3.46 -3.59 -11.62
N PRO A 179 3.06 -2.75 -10.64
CA PRO A 179 2.31 -1.53 -10.90
C PRO A 179 3.26 -0.40 -11.33
N GLU A 180 3.85 -0.54 -12.53
CA GLU A 180 4.81 0.43 -13.05
C GLU A 180 4.22 1.84 -13.08
N GLY A 181 4.99 2.81 -12.56
CA GLY A 181 4.57 4.20 -12.44
C GLY A 181 3.64 4.50 -11.26
N ALA A 182 3.40 3.57 -10.33
CA ALA A 182 2.69 3.84 -9.08
C ALA A 182 3.38 4.98 -8.30
N ASN A 183 2.64 6.08 -8.09
CA ASN A 183 3.26 7.34 -7.70
C ASN A 183 2.54 8.14 -6.59
N LEU A 184 1.65 7.51 -5.82
CA LEU A 184 1.10 8.11 -4.59
C LEU A 184 2.11 7.98 -3.44
N TYR A 185 2.53 9.12 -2.88
CA TYR A 185 3.47 9.22 -1.76
C TYR A 185 2.94 10.19 -0.71
N ASN A 186 3.55 10.19 0.48
CA ASN A 186 3.51 11.38 1.34
C ASN A 186 4.66 12.34 1.00
N LYS A 187 4.59 13.56 1.51
CA LYS A 187 5.60 14.62 1.31
C LYS A 187 6.98 14.26 1.86
N GLU A 188 7.07 13.30 2.78
CA GLU A 188 8.32 12.76 3.31
C GLU A 188 8.98 11.73 2.38
N GLY A 189 8.37 11.46 1.23
CA GLY A 189 8.95 10.59 0.19
C GLY A 189 8.74 9.11 0.45
N LEU A 190 7.77 8.72 1.28
CA LEU A 190 7.40 7.32 1.50
C LEU A 190 6.20 6.91 0.63
N PRO A 191 6.29 5.78 -0.11
CA PRO A 191 5.24 5.36 -1.03
C PRO A 191 4.01 4.85 -0.29
N ALA A 192 2.84 5.04 -0.90
CA ALA A 192 1.61 4.44 -0.43
C ALA A 192 1.64 2.92 -0.62
N SER A 193 1.07 2.18 0.34
CA SER A 193 0.90 0.74 0.19
C SER A 193 -0.22 0.43 -0.82
N PRO A 194 -0.07 -0.58 -1.69
CA PRO A 194 -1.15 -1.05 -2.56
C PRO A 194 -2.40 -1.43 -1.76
N PHE A 195 -3.59 -1.16 -2.30
CA PHE A 195 -4.84 -1.47 -1.63
C PHE A 195 -5.98 -1.74 -2.62
N ARG A 196 -7.04 -2.35 -2.10
CA ARG A 196 -8.35 -2.45 -2.74
C ARG A 196 -9.43 -2.02 -1.75
N THR A 197 -10.52 -1.44 -2.25
CA THR A 197 -11.69 -1.09 -1.42
C THR A 197 -12.80 -2.13 -1.52
N ASP A 198 -12.72 -3.05 -2.47
CA ASP A 198 -13.63 -4.18 -2.62
C ASP A 198 -13.24 -5.38 -1.74
N ASP A 199 -14.23 -6.21 -1.47
CA ASP A 199 -14.10 -7.53 -0.87
C ASP A 199 -14.45 -8.66 -1.85
N PHE A 200 -14.51 -8.35 -3.17
CA PHE A 200 -14.94 -9.30 -4.18
C PHE A 200 -14.12 -10.59 -4.08
N GLU A 201 -14.85 -11.71 -3.98
CA GLU A 201 -14.28 -13.04 -4.06
C GLU A 201 -13.73 -13.30 -5.46
N LYS A 202 -12.74 -14.19 -5.54
CA LYS A 202 -12.21 -14.67 -6.80
C LYS A 202 -13.09 -15.75 -7.40
#